data_AF-A0A239LQV7-F1
#
_entry.id   AF-A0A239LQV7-F1
#
_cell.length_a   1.000
_cell.length_b   1.000
_cell.length_c   1.000
_cell.angle_alpha   90.00
_cell.angle_beta   90.00
_cell.angle_gamma   90.00
#
_symmetry.space_group_name_H-M   'P 1'
#
loop_
_entity.id
_entity.type
_entity.pdbx_description
1 polymer ?
#
loop_
_entity_poly.entity_id
_entity_poly.type
_entity_poly.pdbx_seq_one_letter_code
_entity_poly.pdbx_strand_id
1 'polypeptide(L)'
;MLATGIIYPKDESDAKKQEFEAQLFLEINSTQNSAKSDLKQAISVIVRPFSDESIGKRIVSRLSREGALEGLLQKSYFDVGVLKTSSIVSFALARLVRISGDESLFKHVKPEMAAAILKGDLGALSEYVDFCSSELRKFLGAAKANLDSQKWEIKTKKGSGVLTVTTVNAFIILFRKVVERDGPADFDHYKKKLSGLSGFKFGSYHSSQYNRMADAMLKNVYDA
;
A
#
# COMPACT_ATOMS: atom_id res chain seq x y z
N MET A 1 -2.46 -9.03 28.47
CA MET A 1 -3.85 -8.62 28.20
C MET A 1 -4.20 -7.52 29.19
N LEU A 2 -4.54 -6.32 28.74
CA LEU A 2 -5.14 -5.31 29.60
C LEU A 2 -6.62 -5.68 29.72
N ALA A 3 -7.01 -6.25 30.85
CA ALA A 3 -8.41 -6.49 31.19
C ALA A 3 -8.99 -5.19 31.74
N THR A 4 -9.49 -4.33 30.86
CA THR A 4 -10.34 -3.20 31.24
C THR A 4 -11.78 -3.69 31.31
N GLY A 5 -12.40 -3.68 32.48
CA GLY A 5 -13.83 -3.92 32.62
C GLY A 5 -14.61 -2.74 32.05
N ILE A 6 -15.00 -2.83 30.78
CA ILE A 6 -15.84 -1.84 30.11
C ILE A 6 -17.30 -2.19 30.39
N ILE A 7 -18.05 -1.24 30.94
CA ILE A 7 -19.49 -1.41 31.19
C ILE A 7 -20.24 -0.88 29.97
N TYR A 8 -21.01 -1.75 29.34
CA TYR A 8 -21.84 -1.42 28.18
C TYR A 8 -23.29 -1.17 28.58
N PRO A 9 -24.04 -0.36 27.81
CA PRO A 9 -25.50 -0.32 27.89
C PRO A 9 -26.10 -1.72 27.69
N LYS A 10 -27.23 -2.00 28.34
CA LYS A 10 -27.86 -3.34 28.35
C LYS A 10 -28.23 -3.86 26.96
N ASP A 11 -28.51 -2.96 26.03
CA ASP A 11 -29.03 -3.28 24.69
C ASP A 11 -27.96 -3.17 23.59
N GLU A 12 -26.68 -3.08 23.96
CA GLU A 12 -25.59 -2.93 23.00
C GLU A 12 -25.26 -4.26 22.31
N SER A 13 -25.18 -4.25 20.97
CA SER A 13 -24.82 -5.43 20.19
C SER A 13 -23.35 -5.81 20.37
N ASP A 14 -23.04 -7.11 20.31
CA ASP A 14 -21.66 -7.57 20.51
C ASP A 14 -20.69 -7.03 19.44
N ALA A 15 -21.16 -6.79 18.21
CA ALA A 15 -20.36 -6.14 17.17
C ALA A 15 -19.93 -4.72 17.56
N LYS A 16 -20.85 -3.93 18.12
CA LYS A 16 -20.55 -2.58 18.61
C LYS A 16 -19.68 -2.59 19.86
N LYS A 17 -19.84 -3.57 20.74
CA LYS A 17 -18.95 -3.75 21.89
C LYS A 17 -17.51 -4.00 21.45
N GLN A 18 -17.32 -4.91 20.49
CA GLN A 18 -16.03 -5.22 19.89
C GLN A 18 -15.41 -4.03 19.17
N GLU A 19 -16.21 -3.27 18.41
CA GLU A 19 -15.75 -2.04 17.75
C GLU A 19 -15.26 -1.00 18.77
N PHE A 20 -16.02 -0.80 19.86
CA PHE A 20 -15.66 0.11 20.94
C PHE A 20 -14.38 -0.33 21.68
N GLU A 21 -14.25 -1.61 22.01
CA GLU A 21 -13.04 -2.20 22.61
C GLU A 21 -11.82 -2.00 21.71
N ALA A 22 -11.98 -2.26 20.42
CA ALA A 22 -10.95 -2.08 19.42
C ALA A 22 -10.53 -0.61 19.29
N GLN A 23 -11.49 0.31 19.31
CA GLN A 23 -11.22 1.75 19.26
C GLN A 23 -10.52 2.24 20.54
N LEU A 24 -10.98 1.83 21.72
CA LEU A 24 -10.33 2.16 22.99
C LEU A 24 -8.89 1.63 23.03
N PHE A 25 -8.68 0.39 22.56
CA PHE A 25 -7.34 -0.19 22.44
C PHE A 25 -6.46 0.66 21.52
N LEU A 26 -6.97 1.09 20.36
CA LEU A 26 -6.23 1.96 19.44
C LEU A 26 -5.87 3.30 20.08
N GLU A 27 -6.80 3.94 20.80
CA GLU A 27 -6.60 5.25 21.43
C GLU A 27 -5.56 5.18 22.55
N ILE A 28 -5.67 4.18 23.44
CA ILE A 28 -4.69 3.96 24.53
C ILE A 28 -3.29 3.71 23.97
N ASN A 29 -3.21 2.92 22.91
CA ASN A 29 -1.93 2.54 22.32
C ASN A 29 -1.41 3.56 21.30
N SER A 30 -2.19 4.59 20.94
CA SER A 30 -1.82 5.58 19.91
C SER A 30 -0.54 6.35 20.28
N THR A 31 -0.31 6.60 21.57
CA THR A 31 0.81 7.37 22.14
C THR A 31 2.00 6.53 22.64
N GLN A 32 1.86 5.21 22.74
CA GLN A 32 2.94 4.31 23.18
C GLN A 32 3.73 3.75 21.97
N ASN A 33 5.04 4.00 21.96
CA ASN A 33 5.95 3.76 20.82
C ASN A 33 6.09 2.30 20.33
N SER A 34 5.54 1.30 21.04
CA SER A 34 5.82 -0.12 20.77
C SER A 34 4.61 -1.02 20.54
N ALA A 35 3.37 -0.50 20.64
CA ALA A 35 2.17 -1.21 20.20
C ALA A 35 2.05 -1.10 18.66
N LYS A 36 2.92 -1.89 18.04
CA LYS A 36 3.28 -2.12 16.64
C LYS A 36 2.25 -1.66 15.61
N SER A 37 2.63 -0.66 14.81
CA SER A 37 1.85 -0.06 13.69
C SER A 37 1.06 -1.07 12.84
N ASP A 38 1.57 -2.28 12.59
CA ASP A 38 0.84 -3.33 11.85
C ASP A 38 -0.46 -3.77 12.54
N LEU A 39 -0.47 -3.90 13.87
CA LEU A 39 -1.65 -4.25 14.65
C LEU A 39 -2.67 -3.10 14.61
N LYS A 40 -2.21 -1.85 14.72
CA LYS A 40 -3.06 -0.67 14.60
C LYS A 40 -3.75 -0.62 13.24
N GLN A 41 -2.99 -0.85 12.17
CA GLN A 41 -3.54 -0.92 10.81
C GLN A 41 -4.53 -2.08 10.64
N ALA A 42 -4.23 -3.26 11.19
CA ALA A 42 -5.13 -4.42 11.11
C ALA A 42 -6.46 -4.16 11.83
N ILE A 43 -6.44 -3.51 12.99
CA ILE A 43 -7.66 -3.12 13.72
C ILE A 43 -8.41 -2.02 12.96
N SER A 44 -7.70 -1.03 12.40
CA SER A 44 -8.29 0.05 11.60
C SER A 44 -9.08 -0.49 10.40
N VAL A 45 -8.66 -1.60 9.80
CA VAL A 45 -9.39 -2.24 8.68
C VAL A 45 -10.83 -2.62 9.06
N ILE A 46 -11.07 -2.91 10.34
CA ILE A 46 -12.38 -3.26 10.91
C ILE A 46 -13.12 -2.00 11.36
N VAL A 47 -12.48 -1.16 12.19
CA VAL A 47 -13.13 -0.01 12.86
C VAL A 47 -13.30 1.19 11.93
N ARG A 48 -12.40 1.37 10.95
CA ARG A 48 -12.37 2.52 10.02
C ARG A 48 -12.07 2.06 8.61
N PRO A 49 -13.00 1.30 7.97
CA PRO A 49 -12.72 0.63 6.69
C PRO A 49 -12.41 1.60 5.55
N PHE A 50 -12.99 2.81 5.57
CA PHE A 50 -12.80 3.86 4.56
C PHE A 50 -11.57 4.76 4.78
N SER A 51 -10.78 4.53 5.83
CA SER A 51 -9.55 5.31 6.02
C SER A 51 -8.49 4.92 4.99
N ASP A 52 -7.68 5.89 4.56
CA ASP A 52 -6.58 5.70 3.60
C ASP A 52 -5.66 4.52 4.00
N GLU A 53 -5.36 4.38 5.30
CA GLU A 53 -4.52 3.29 5.82
C GLU A 53 -5.22 1.93 5.73
N SER A 54 -6.51 1.85 6.05
CA SER A 54 -7.29 0.61 5.95
C SER A 54 -7.40 0.13 4.50
N ILE A 55 -7.64 1.04 3.56
CA ILE A 55 -7.66 0.75 2.12
C ILE A 55 -6.28 0.28 1.68
N GLY A 56 -5.22 1.02 2.05
CA GLY A 56 -3.84 0.63 1.78
C GLY A 56 -3.49 -0.75 2.32
N LYS A 57 -3.92 -1.09 3.53
CA LYS A 57 -3.67 -2.42 4.13
C LYS A 57 -4.38 -3.54 3.37
N ARG A 58 -5.61 -3.33 2.92
CA ARG A 58 -6.35 -4.29 2.07
C ARG A 58 -5.63 -4.52 0.74
N ILE A 59 -5.11 -3.45 0.12
CA ILE A 59 -4.33 -3.53 -1.13
C ILE A 59 -3.03 -4.31 -0.94
N VAL A 60 -2.24 -3.99 0.10
CA VAL A 60 -1.03 -4.76 0.45
C VAL A 60 -1.35 -6.24 0.61
N SER A 61 -2.45 -6.57 1.29
CA SER A 61 -2.86 -7.96 1.48
C SER A 61 -3.06 -8.68 0.14
N ARG A 62 -3.67 -8.02 -0.85
CA ARG A 62 -3.84 -8.55 -2.21
C ARG A 62 -2.51 -8.70 -2.94
N LEU A 63 -1.69 -7.65 -2.94
CA LEU A 63 -0.36 -7.67 -3.56
C LEU A 63 0.57 -8.74 -2.96
N SER A 64 0.38 -9.12 -1.69
CA SER A 64 1.14 -10.18 -1.03
C SER A 64 0.76 -11.61 -1.48
N ARG A 65 -0.40 -11.76 -2.11
CA ARG A 65 -0.98 -13.05 -2.53
C ARG A 65 -0.78 -13.32 -4.01
N GLU A 66 -0.53 -12.30 -4.82
CA GLU A 66 -0.45 -12.42 -6.27
C GLU A 66 0.38 -11.30 -6.91
N GLY A 67 0.93 -11.60 -8.09
CA GLY A 67 1.61 -10.63 -8.94
C GLY A 67 3.06 -10.38 -8.53
N ALA A 68 3.55 -9.16 -8.76
CA ALA A 68 4.99 -8.87 -8.63
C ALA A 68 5.50 -8.95 -7.19
N LEU A 69 4.64 -8.79 -6.17
CA LEU A 69 5.03 -8.79 -4.76
C LEU A 69 4.55 -10.04 -3.99
N GLU A 70 4.11 -11.07 -4.73
CA GLU A 70 3.65 -12.33 -4.16
C GLU A 70 4.72 -12.96 -3.27
N GLY A 71 4.35 -13.28 -2.03
CA GLY A 71 5.26 -13.89 -1.05
C GLY A 71 6.35 -12.97 -0.51
N LEU A 72 6.45 -11.72 -0.98
CA LEU A 72 7.51 -10.78 -0.57
C LEU A 72 7.09 -9.82 0.56
N LEU A 73 5.78 -9.69 0.80
CA LEU A 73 5.22 -8.77 1.79
C LEU A 73 4.76 -9.51 3.04
N GLN A 74 4.98 -8.90 4.20
CA GLN A 74 4.53 -9.40 5.49
C GLN A 74 3.00 -9.49 5.56
N LYS A 75 2.48 -10.69 5.86
CA LYS A 75 1.06 -10.97 6.09
C LYS A 75 0.72 -10.99 7.57
N SER A 76 1.62 -11.56 8.39
CA SER A 76 1.49 -11.68 9.84
C SER A 76 2.67 -11.02 10.56
N TYR A 77 2.43 -10.59 11.81
CA TYR A 77 3.47 -10.03 12.67
C TYR A 77 4.69 -10.96 12.81
N PHE A 78 4.46 -12.27 12.78
CA PHE A 78 5.48 -13.30 12.96
C PHE A 78 6.29 -13.63 11.70
N ASP A 79 5.92 -13.09 10.52
CA ASP A 79 6.67 -13.41 9.31
C ASP A 79 8.08 -12.78 9.35
N VAL A 80 9.07 -13.61 9.01
CA VAL A 80 10.50 -13.27 8.96
C VAL A 80 10.97 -13.36 7.51
N GLY A 81 11.96 -12.55 7.14
CA GLY A 81 12.56 -12.57 5.80
C GLY A 81 11.73 -11.89 4.70
N VAL A 82 10.60 -11.29 5.06
CA VAL A 82 9.70 -10.55 4.15
C VAL A 82 9.73 -9.04 4.43
N LEU A 83 9.26 -8.24 3.49
CA LEU A 83 9.18 -6.78 3.62
C LEU A 83 8.08 -6.37 4.59
N LYS A 84 8.43 -5.55 5.59
CA LYS A 84 7.46 -4.93 6.51
C LYS A 84 6.53 -3.99 5.75
N THR A 85 5.24 -4.02 6.07
CA THR A 85 4.22 -3.35 5.26
C THR A 85 3.71 -2.04 5.85
N SER A 86 3.88 -1.81 7.14
CA SER A 86 3.45 -0.59 7.83
C SER A 86 3.89 0.70 7.10
N SER A 87 5.17 0.82 6.80
CA SER A 87 5.74 1.96 6.07
C SER A 87 5.30 2.04 4.61
N ILE A 88 4.95 0.91 3.97
CA ILE A 88 4.41 0.90 2.61
C ILE A 88 3.00 1.48 2.59
N VAL A 89 2.19 1.09 3.57
CA VAL A 89 0.84 1.60 3.77
C VAL A 89 0.86 3.10 4.06
N SER A 90 1.54 3.52 5.14
CA SER A 90 1.44 4.90 5.63
C SER A 90 2.14 5.93 4.73
N PHE A 91 3.27 5.57 4.08
CA PHE A 91 4.06 6.55 3.32
C PHE A 91 3.83 6.54 1.80
N ALA A 92 3.31 5.45 1.24
CA ALA A 92 3.12 5.32 -0.20
C ALA A 92 1.65 5.11 -0.57
N LEU A 93 1.04 4.02 -0.10
CA LEU A 93 -0.31 3.64 -0.54
C LEU A 93 -1.39 4.58 -0.06
N ALA A 94 -1.36 5.03 1.20
CA ALA A 94 -2.39 5.90 1.77
C ALA A 94 -2.64 7.15 0.90
N ARG A 95 -1.59 7.74 0.33
CA ARG A 95 -1.73 8.89 -0.59
C ARG A 95 -2.27 8.51 -1.96
N LEU A 96 -1.86 7.36 -2.49
CA LEU A 96 -2.30 6.87 -3.81
C LEU A 96 -3.80 6.53 -3.82
N VAL A 97 -4.34 6.05 -2.70
CA VAL A 97 -5.68 5.43 -2.63
C VAL A 97 -6.71 6.30 -1.92
N ARG A 98 -6.30 7.47 -1.46
CA ARG A 98 -7.13 8.41 -0.70
C ARG A 98 -8.45 8.68 -1.42
N ILE A 99 -9.56 8.66 -0.67
CA ILE A 99 -10.91 8.99 -1.18
C ILE A 99 -11.11 10.53 -1.15
N SER A 100 -10.16 11.25 -1.73
CA SER A 100 -10.18 12.71 -1.90
C SER A 100 -8.92 13.16 -2.66
N GLY A 101 -8.99 14.37 -3.21
CA GLY A 101 -7.87 15.00 -3.92
C GLY A 101 -7.66 14.46 -5.34
N ASP A 102 -7.00 15.28 -6.14
CA ASP A 102 -6.80 15.03 -7.57
C ASP A 102 -5.68 14.03 -7.90
N GLU A 103 -4.81 13.75 -6.93
CA GLU A 103 -3.58 12.95 -7.10
C GLU A 103 -3.80 11.45 -6.85
N SER A 104 -5.03 11.03 -6.55
CA SER A 104 -5.37 9.67 -6.13
C SER A 104 -5.99 8.85 -7.26
N LEU A 105 -5.88 7.52 -7.17
CA LEU A 105 -6.60 6.60 -8.05
C LEU A 105 -8.12 6.75 -7.97
N PHE A 106 -8.64 7.31 -6.88
CA PHE A 106 -10.07 7.57 -6.71
C PHE A 106 -10.62 8.49 -7.80
N LYS A 107 -9.80 9.41 -8.33
CA LYS A 107 -10.19 10.29 -9.45
C LYS A 107 -10.54 9.52 -10.73
N HIS A 108 -10.00 8.31 -10.89
CA HIS A 108 -10.16 7.50 -12.10
C HIS A 108 -11.22 6.40 -11.96
N VAL A 109 -11.94 6.35 -10.84
CA VAL A 109 -13.07 5.42 -10.69
C VAL A 109 -14.31 5.96 -11.39
N LYS A 110 -15.24 5.06 -11.72
CA LYS A 110 -16.50 5.47 -12.32
C LYS A 110 -17.35 6.28 -11.32
N PRO A 111 -18.11 7.30 -11.78
CA PRO A 111 -18.88 8.17 -10.89
C PRO A 111 -19.85 7.42 -9.96
N GLU A 112 -20.46 6.33 -10.43
CA GLU A 112 -21.37 5.50 -9.65
C GLU A 112 -20.67 4.80 -8.48
N MET A 113 -19.46 4.27 -8.70
CA MET A 113 -18.65 3.64 -7.66
C MET A 113 -18.17 4.69 -6.66
N ALA A 114 -17.72 5.86 -7.15
CA ALA A 114 -17.31 6.97 -6.29
C ALA A 114 -18.45 7.40 -5.35
N ALA A 115 -19.66 7.58 -5.91
CA ALA A 115 -20.83 7.98 -5.13
C ALA A 115 -21.22 6.93 -4.08
N ALA A 116 -21.12 5.63 -4.41
CA ALA A 116 -21.39 4.55 -3.47
C ALA A 116 -20.37 4.52 -2.32
N ILE A 117 -19.08 4.67 -2.62
CA ILE A 117 -18.02 4.73 -1.61
C ILE A 117 -18.22 5.91 -0.65
N LEU A 118 -18.55 7.09 -1.18
CA LEU A 118 -18.81 8.29 -0.38
C LEU A 118 -20.05 8.14 0.52
N LYS A 119 -20.98 7.24 0.18
CA LYS A 119 -22.13 6.87 1.02
C LYS A 119 -21.82 5.79 2.05
N GLY A 120 -20.58 5.29 2.11
CA GLY A 120 -20.18 4.25 3.05
C GLY A 120 -20.50 2.83 2.59
N ASP A 121 -20.68 2.61 1.27
CA ASP A 121 -20.92 1.26 0.74
C ASP A 121 -19.66 0.39 0.79
N LEU A 122 -19.71 -0.70 1.56
CA LEU A 122 -18.59 -1.62 1.75
C LEU A 122 -18.32 -2.50 0.52
N GLY A 123 -19.33 -2.77 -0.30
CA GLY A 123 -19.18 -3.49 -1.56
C GLY A 123 -18.40 -2.66 -2.57
N ALA A 124 -18.80 -1.41 -2.77
CA ALA A 124 -18.11 -0.46 -3.63
C ALA A 124 -16.68 -0.18 -3.13
N LEU A 125 -16.47 -0.13 -1.80
CA LEU A 125 -15.13 -0.05 -1.22
C LEU A 125 -14.26 -1.26 -1.60
N SER A 126 -14.83 -2.47 -1.56
CA SER A 126 -14.12 -3.67 -2.01
C SER A 126 -13.75 -3.56 -3.47
N GLU A 127 -14.70 -3.20 -4.36
CA GLU A 127 -14.43 -3.01 -5.79
C GLU A 127 -13.33 -1.96 -6.05
N TYR A 128 -13.29 -0.89 -5.26
CA TYR A 128 -12.21 0.10 -5.36
C TYR A 128 -10.84 -0.46 -4.93
N VAL A 129 -10.81 -1.29 -3.89
CA VAL A 129 -9.59 -2.01 -3.49
C VAL A 129 -9.15 -2.96 -4.61
N ASP A 130 -10.06 -3.66 -5.28
CA ASP A 130 -9.77 -4.51 -6.45
C ASP A 130 -9.15 -3.67 -7.58
N PHE A 131 -9.79 -2.55 -7.92
CA PHE A 131 -9.31 -1.62 -8.94
C PHE A 131 -7.88 -1.15 -8.64
N CYS A 132 -7.64 -0.60 -7.45
CA CYS A 132 -6.32 -0.10 -7.06
C CYS A 132 -5.25 -1.20 -7.10
N SER A 133 -5.61 -2.40 -6.64
CA SER A 133 -4.72 -3.56 -6.64
C SER A 133 -4.42 -4.03 -8.06
N SER A 134 -5.39 -3.97 -8.96
CA SER A 134 -5.22 -4.29 -10.39
C SER A 134 -4.25 -3.33 -11.06
N GLU A 135 -4.44 -2.02 -10.88
CA GLU A 135 -3.57 -1.00 -11.49
C GLU A 135 -2.12 -1.10 -10.97
N LEU A 136 -1.94 -1.28 -9.66
CA LEU A 136 -0.61 -1.52 -9.09
C LEU A 136 0.04 -2.81 -9.61
N ARG A 137 -0.73 -3.88 -9.83
CA ARG A 137 -0.20 -5.14 -10.40
C ARG A 137 0.30 -4.93 -11.83
N LYS A 138 -0.42 -4.18 -12.67
CA LYS A 138 0.03 -3.84 -14.03
C LYS A 138 1.37 -3.10 -13.98
N PHE A 139 1.44 -2.04 -13.17
CA PHE A 139 2.63 -1.21 -13.07
C PHE A 139 3.84 -1.95 -12.48
N LEU A 140 3.66 -2.63 -11.33
CA LEU A 140 4.75 -3.38 -10.69
C LEU A 140 5.16 -4.62 -11.51
N GLY A 141 4.21 -5.25 -12.21
CA GLY A 141 4.49 -6.31 -13.16
C GLY A 141 5.37 -5.81 -14.30
N ALA A 142 5.07 -4.65 -14.87
CA ALA A 142 5.86 -4.01 -15.92
C ALA A 142 7.27 -3.62 -15.43
N ALA A 143 7.39 -3.13 -14.19
CA ALA A 143 8.68 -2.88 -13.55
C ALA A 143 9.50 -4.18 -13.40
N LYS A 144 8.87 -5.24 -12.87
CA LYS A 144 9.49 -6.57 -12.74
C LYS A 144 9.96 -7.13 -14.09
N ALA A 145 9.16 -6.95 -15.15
CA ALA A 145 9.48 -7.45 -16.48
C ALA A 145 10.69 -6.75 -17.13
N ASN A 146 11.09 -5.57 -16.65
CA ASN A 146 12.27 -4.82 -17.12
C ASN A 146 13.48 -4.95 -16.19
N LEU A 147 13.41 -5.82 -15.19
CA LEU A 147 14.51 -6.13 -14.29
C LEU A 147 14.91 -7.59 -14.45
N ASP A 148 16.20 -7.86 -14.31
CA ASP A 148 16.71 -9.23 -14.24
C ASP A 148 16.03 -9.97 -13.08
N SER A 149 15.74 -11.26 -13.25
CA SER A 149 15.02 -12.05 -12.24
C SER A 149 15.71 -12.00 -10.86
N GLN A 150 17.05 -12.03 -10.84
CA GLN A 150 17.87 -11.92 -9.62
C GLN A 150 17.89 -10.50 -8.99
N LYS A 151 17.40 -9.48 -9.70
CA LYS A 151 17.24 -8.12 -9.16
C LYS A 151 15.88 -7.97 -8.50
N TRP A 152 14.82 -8.64 -8.99
CA TRP A 152 13.49 -8.60 -8.37
C TRP A 152 13.37 -9.54 -7.15
N GLU A 153 14.30 -9.37 -6.20
CA GLU A 153 14.36 -10.12 -4.95
C GLU A 153 14.61 -9.16 -3.79
N ILE A 154 14.31 -9.60 -2.56
CA ILE A 154 14.61 -8.82 -1.36
C ILE A 154 16.13 -8.64 -1.25
N LYS A 155 16.56 -7.40 -1.06
CA LYS A 155 17.97 -7.04 -0.93
C LYS A 155 18.56 -7.72 0.31
N THR A 156 19.60 -8.52 0.09
CA THR A 156 20.43 -9.10 1.17
C THR A 156 21.87 -8.61 1.04
N LYS A 157 22.73 -8.88 2.04
CA LYS A 157 24.14 -8.47 1.99
C LYS A 157 24.94 -9.10 0.85
N LYS A 158 24.52 -10.29 0.39
CA LYS A 158 25.23 -11.10 -0.62
C LYS A 158 24.51 -11.19 -1.96
N GLY A 159 23.25 -10.76 -2.03
CA GLY A 159 22.40 -10.85 -3.22
C GLY A 159 22.33 -9.54 -4.01
N SER A 160 21.97 -9.66 -5.29
CA SER A 160 21.73 -8.54 -6.21
C SER A 160 20.32 -7.93 -6.12
N GLY A 161 19.46 -8.48 -5.24
CA GLY A 161 18.09 -8.04 -5.05
C GLY A 161 18.00 -6.53 -4.75
N VAL A 162 17.02 -5.86 -5.37
CA VAL A 162 16.78 -4.43 -5.20
C VAL A 162 15.60 -4.14 -4.29
N LEU A 163 14.80 -5.14 -3.92
CA LEU A 163 13.57 -4.92 -3.17
C LEU A 163 13.86 -4.65 -1.69
N THR A 164 13.38 -3.51 -1.25
CA THR A 164 13.40 -2.99 0.11
C THR A 164 12.11 -2.22 0.31
N VAL A 165 11.77 -1.88 1.56
CA VAL A 165 10.65 -0.97 1.84
C VAL A 165 10.82 0.35 1.07
N THR A 166 12.05 0.88 0.96
CA THR A 166 12.34 2.11 0.23
C THR A 166 12.05 1.99 -1.27
N THR A 167 12.48 0.90 -1.92
CA THR A 167 12.29 0.73 -3.36
C THR A 167 10.83 0.44 -3.71
N VAL A 168 10.10 -0.33 -2.89
CA VAL A 168 8.65 -0.52 -3.06
C VAL A 168 7.90 0.80 -2.90
N ASN A 169 8.24 1.61 -1.90
CA ASN A 169 7.66 2.94 -1.74
C ASN A 169 7.94 3.83 -2.95
N ALA A 170 9.17 3.80 -3.48
CA ALA A 170 9.56 4.59 -4.64
C ALA A 170 8.77 4.18 -5.90
N PHE A 171 8.53 2.89 -6.13
CA PHE A 171 7.69 2.44 -7.25
C PHE A 171 6.24 2.91 -7.11
N ILE A 172 5.65 2.79 -5.92
CA ILE A 172 4.26 3.23 -5.69
C ILE A 172 4.13 4.76 -5.85
N ILE A 173 5.13 5.53 -5.43
CA ILE A 173 5.14 6.98 -5.57
C ILE A 173 5.37 7.40 -7.03
N LEU A 174 6.25 6.71 -7.75
CA LEU A 174 6.41 6.89 -9.19
C LEU A 174 5.07 6.63 -9.90
N PHE A 175 4.40 5.53 -9.56
CA PHE A 175 3.10 5.20 -10.12
C PHE A 175 2.07 6.29 -9.84
N ARG A 176 1.99 6.83 -8.61
CA ARG A 176 1.12 7.96 -8.27
C ARG A 176 1.37 9.15 -9.19
N LYS A 177 2.62 9.57 -9.36
CA LYS A 177 3.02 10.72 -10.21
C LYS A 177 2.64 10.51 -11.67
N VAL A 178 2.83 9.29 -12.18
CA VAL A 178 2.46 8.93 -13.55
C VAL A 178 0.95 8.98 -13.75
N VAL A 179 0.19 8.40 -12.81
CA VAL A 179 -1.29 8.40 -12.88
C VAL A 179 -1.85 9.81 -12.75
N GLU A 180 -1.30 10.63 -11.86
CA GLU A 180 -1.72 12.03 -11.69
C GLU A 180 -1.55 12.83 -12.99
N ARG A 181 -0.47 12.58 -13.76
CA ARG A 181 -0.15 13.29 -15.00
C ARG A 181 -0.88 12.72 -16.21
N ASP A 182 -0.83 11.40 -16.38
CA ASP A 182 -1.16 10.69 -17.63
C ASP A 182 -2.40 9.78 -17.49
N GLY A 183 -2.86 9.53 -16.26
CA GLY A 183 -3.88 8.53 -15.94
C GLY A 183 -3.35 7.09 -15.87
N PRO A 184 -4.18 6.13 -15.44
CA PRO A 184 -3.85 4.71 -15.50
C PRO A 184 -3.71 4.22 -16.94
N ALA A 185 -2.76 3.34 -17.18
CA ALA A 185 -2.45 2.75 -18.47
C ALA A 185 -2.32 1.22 -18.35
N ASP A 186 -2.13 0.55 -19.48
CA ASP A 186 -1.94 -0.89 -19.50
C ASP A 186 -0.49 -1.32 -19.19
N PHE A 187 -0.32 -2.62 -19.05
CA PHE A 187 0.97 -3.24 -18.75
C PHE A 187 2.03 -2.95 -19.84
N ASP A 188 1.66 -3.02 -21.11
CA ASP A 188 2.62 -2.85 -22.22
C ASP A 188 3.12 -1.41 -22.33
N HIS A 189 2.24 -0.44 -22.07
CA HIS A 189 2.60 0.96 -21.94
C HIS A 189 3.65 1.15 -20.83
N TYR A 190 3.38 0.66 -19.62
CA TYR A 190 4.31 0.77 -18.51
C TYR A 190 5.61 0.00 -18.79
N LYS A 191 5.53 -1.17 -19.41
CA LYS A 191 6.70 -1.97 -19.74
C LYS A 191 7.60 -1.22 -20.72
N LYS A 192 7.04 -0.58 -21.74
CA LYS A 192 7.80 0.25 -22.68
C LYS A 192 8.47 1.43 -21.97
N LYS A 193 7.71 2.14 -21.12
CA LYS A 193 8.18 3.31 -20.37
C LYS A 193 9.24 2.99 -19.30
N LEU A 194 9.25 1.76 -18.79
CA LEU A 194 10.20 1.31 -17.77
C LEU A 194 11.38 0.52 -18.36
N SER A 195 11.61 0.56 -19.67
CA SER A 195 12.66 -0.23 -20.34
C SER A 195 14.08 0.08 -19.84
N GLY A 196 14.34 1.33 -19.42
CA GLY A 196 15.63 1.75 -18.86
C GLY A 196 15.88 1.33 -17.40
N LEU A 197 14.94 0.63 -16.76
CA LEU A 197 14.98 0.35 -15.32
C LEU A 197 16.15 -0.56 -14.92
N SER A 198 16.60 -1.45 -15.80
CA SER A 198 17.73 -2.38 -15.57
C SER A 198 19.06 -1.67 -15.30
N GLY A 199 19.25 -0.47 -15.88
CA GLY A 199 20.40 0.40 -15.69
C GLY A 199 20.29 1.39 -14.52
N PHE A 200 19.12 1.44 -13.86
CA PHE A 200 18.89 2.37 -12.75
C PHE A 200 19.70 1.98 -11.49
N LYS A 201 20.39 2.94 -10.88
CA LYS A 201 21.26 2.72 -9.72
C LYS A 201 20.49 2.73 -8.39
N PHE A 202 19.69 1.69 -8.13
CA PHE A 202 18.92 1.57 -6.88
C PHE A 202 19.77 1.68 -5.60
N GLY A 203 21.02 1.21 -5.65
CA GLY A 203 21.94 1.22 -4.52
C GLY A 203 22.39 2.61 -4.06
N SER A 204 22.16 3.66 -4.86
CA SER A 204 22.54 5.04 -4.54
C SER A 204 21.60 5.75 -3.57
N TYR A 205 20.54 5.07 -3.11
CA TYR A 205 19.52 5.65 -2.24
C TYR A 205 19.45 4.90 -0.90
N HIS A 206 19.44 5.67 0.18
CA HIS A 206 19.32 5.17 1.54
C HIS A 206 17.87 5.10 2.01
N SER A 207 17.66 4.55 3.21
CA SER A 207 16.37 4.56 3.91
C SER A 207 15.74 5.95 3.87
N SER A 208 14.40 6.01 3.72
CA SER A 208 13.56 7.22 3.58
C SER A 208 13.74 8.08 2.32
N GLN A 209 14.69 7.79 1.42
CA GLN A 209 14.89 8.54 0.17
C GLN A 209 13.96 8.09 -0.98
N TYR A 210 12.82 7.48 -0.67
CA TYR A 210 11.89 6.92 -1.66
C TYR A 210 11.31 7.98 -2.60
N ASN A 211 11.06 9.22 -2.15
CA ASN A 211 10.58 10.30 -3.01
C ASN A 211 11.64 10.68 -4.05
N ARG A 212 12.89 10.90 -3.59
CA ARG A 212 14.02 11.24 -4.47
C ARG A 212 14.30 10.14 -5.48
N MET A 213 14.15 8.87 -5.08
CA MET A 213 14.26 7.74 -5.99
C MET A 213 13.13 7.73 -7.03
N ALA A 214 11.88 7.95 -6.61
CA ALA A 214 10.75 8.05 -7.53
C ALA A 214 10.93 9.19 -8.55
N ASP A 215 11.36 10.38 -8.10
CA ASP A 215 11.63 11.52 -8.98
C ASP A 215 12.75 11.22 -9.97
N ALA A 216 13.81 10.53 -9.54
CA ALA A 216 14.90 10.14 -10.41
C ALA A 216 14.49 9.06 -11.43
N MET A 217 13.62 8.11 -11.04
CA MET A 217 13.07 7.13 -11.97
C MET A 217 12.11 7.81 -12.97
N LEU A 218 11.28 8.75 -12.52
CA LEU A 218 10.40 9.51 -13.41
C LEU A 218 11.22 10.23 -14.49
N LYS A 219 12.23 11.02 -14.06
CA LYS A 219 13.06 11.81 -14.98
C LYS A 219 13.95 10.98 -15.90
N ASN A 220 14.63 9.97 -15.36
CA ASN A 220 15.73 9.29 -16.07
C ASN A 220 15.34 7.92 -16.64
N VAL A 221 14.14 7.43 -16.35
CA VAL A 221 13.64 6.15 -16.88
C VAL A 221 12.31 6.35 -17.59
N TYR A 222 11.30 6.90 -16.90
CA TYR A 222 9.94 6.96 -17.43
C TYR A 222 9.77 8.02 -18.54
N ASP A 223 10.38 9.19 -18.35
CA ASP A 223 10.32 10.33 -19.28
C ASP A 223 11.55 10.43 -20.19
N ALA A 224 12.47 9.47 -20.10
CA ALA A 224 13.71 9.43 -20.86
C ALA A 224 13.50 9.16 -22.36
#